data_AF-A0A954TKV5-F1
#
_entry.id   AF-A0A954TKV5-F1
#
_cell.length_a   1.000
_cell.length_b   1.000
_cell.length_c   1.000
_cell.angle_alpha   90.00
_cell.angle_beta   90.00
_cell.angle_gamma   90.00
#
_symmetry.space_group_name_H-M   'P 1'
#
loop_
_entity.id
_entity.type
_entity.pdbx_description
1 polymer ?
#
loop_
_entity_poly.entity_id
_entity_poly.type
_entity_poly.pdbx_seq_one_letter_code
_entity_poly.pdbx_strand_id
1 'polypeptide(L)'
;MHLSRRRLAIEGLEPRQMLAGIAEGQLLLYRLNEVRHDPPAYEQSVGLAVDLSGVAPRPPLAANASLMQAAQFKSQEMAEHNYFGHQSSVTGLFPNALVRDFGYDLPAVWPDNQNQVESIGGGTVRETAEENLRRQILSPSHRKHLLGIDAHQIHEEAGVGYAFSTDAELQHYWTIHATTTLKNTVFLTGVVYDDLNHNGRYDLNEGQGGQRVSFGAATVWTNAAGGWSLEVAPSSSELVEVQANGRRLTTRVDVGTENRHVEFRVDSNSARIDFGPWITLVDDVAPTASLTASALRTRHASSHEITLTYRDDNAIDASSIASGNLRVTGPLGFAEVPTLVSKSPSESGWTAVYSIAAPDTTWQATHNGEYWISMLSDQVRDTSGNPLPAGVLGGFQIAISTVVIPEDVNDDGIVSPIDVLQVINYINFNSSDTLIRGPALLDVNRDTIISPLDVLLVINYLNAHAGEGESLAIWPAPGERTRHPFDLPWGRGLEESQQELGLLQ
;
A
#
# COMPACT_ATOMS: atom_id res chain seq x y z
N MET A 1 -33.30 -7.39 -36.70
CA MET A 1 -31.93 -7.91 -36.93
C MET A 1 -30.97 -7.03 -36.16
N HIS A 2 -30.56 -7.47 -34.98
CA HIS A 2 -29.59 -6.78 -34.13
C HIS A 2 -28.21 -6.88 -34.78
N LEU A 3 -27.71 -5.79 -35.33
CA LEU A 3 -26.30 -5.66 -35.67
C LEU A 3 -25.54 -5.46 -34.36
N SER A 4 -24.68 -6.45 -34.07
CA SER A 4 -23.69 -6.47 -33.01
C SER A 4 -22.98 -5.11 -32.91
N ARG A 5 -23.14 -4.44 -31.76
CA ARG A 5 -22.36 -3.26 -31.36
C ARG A 5 -20.87 -3.63 -31.43
N ARG A 6 -20.19 -3.14 -32.47
CA ARG A 6 -18.78 -3.40 -32.72
C ARG A 6 -17.94 -2.72 -31.64
N ARG A 7 -17.50 -3.49 -30.63
CA ARG A 7 -16.28 -3.22 -29.85
C ARG A 7 -15.03 -3.39 -30.74
N LEU A 8 -14.96 -2.69 -31.87
CA LEU A 8 -13.83 -2.71 -32.79
C LEU A 8 -13.39 -1.27 -33.02
N ALA A 9 -12.69 -0.67 -32.05
CA ALA A 9 -12.08 0.64 -32.24
C ALA A 9 -10.72 0.82 -31.56
N ILE A 10 -10.15 -0.21 -30.93
CA ILE A 10 -8.86 -0.09 -30.21
C ILE A 10 -7.87 -1.25 -30.49
N GLU A 11 -8.35 -2.42 -30.92
CA GLU A 11 -7.49 -3.62 -31.12
C GLU A 11 -6.48 -3.53 -32.30
N GLY A 12 -6.49 -2.44 -33.08
CA GLY A 12 -5.61 -2.26 -34.24
C GLY A 12 -4.37 -1.38 -34.01
N LEU A 13 -4.20 -0.79 -32.83
CA LEU A 13 -3.12 0.17 -32.59
C LEU A 13 -1.87 -0.50 -32.02
N GLU A 14 -0.71 -0.11 -32.52
CA GLU A 14 0.55 -0.37 -31.83
C GLU A 14 0.52 0.39 -30.49
N PRO A 15 0.71 -0.28 -29.34
CA PRO A 15 0.57 0.32 -28.00
C PRO A 15 1.35 1.64 -27.79
N ARG A 16 2.45 1.83 -28.53
CA ARG A 16 3.28 3.03 -28.48
C ARG A 16 2.57 4.29 -28.99
N GLN A 17 1.76 4.20 -30.04
CA GLN A 17 1.04 5.35 -30.58
C GLN A 17 -0.07 5.82 -29.64
N MET A 18 -0.74 4.87 -28.97
CA MET A 18 -1.73 5.18 -27.94
C MET A 18 -1.09 5.89 -26.74
N LEU A 19 0.05 5.40 -26.26
CA LEU A 19 0.76 6.01 -25.13
C LEU A 19 1.25 7.44 -25.46
N ALA A 20 1.77 7.66 -26.68
CA ALA A 20 2.15 8.99 -27.14
C ALA A 20 0.96 9.96 -27.22
N GLY A 21 -0.19 9.49 -27.72
CA GLY A 21 -1.42 10.27 -27.77
C GLY A 21 -1.91 10.71 -26.38
N ILE A 22 -1.82 9.81 -25.39
CA ILE A 22 -2.17 10.12 -23.99
C ILE A 22 -1.24 11.19 -23.40
N ALA A 23 0.07 11.09 -23.62
CA ALA A 23 1.04 12.05 -23.09
C ALA A 23 0.83 13.46 -23.66
N GLU A 24 0.69 13.57 -24.98
CA GLU A 24 0.45 14.85 -25.66
C GLU A 24 -0.91 15.45 -25.28
N GLY A 25 -1.96 14.61 -25.23
CA GLY A 25 -3.28 15.04 -24.80
C GLY A 25 -3.31 15.55 -23.36
N GLN A 26 -2.60 14.88 -22.45
CA GLN A 26 -2.50 15.30 -21.06
C GLN A 26 -1.77 16.64 -20.91
N LEU A 27 -0.66 16.82 -21.64
CA LEU A 27 0.08 18.08 -21.65
C LEU A 27 -0.78 19.23 -22.17
N LEU A 28 -1.50 19.03 -23.28
CA LEU A 28 -2.39 20.05 -23.83
C LEU A 28 -3.50 20.40 -22.84
N LEU A 29 -4.13 19.41 -22.19
CA LEU A 29 -5.16 19.66 -21.18
C LEU A 29 -4.60 20.45 -19.97
N TYR A 30 -3.39 20.11 -19.52
CA TYR A 30 -2.70 20.87 -18.48
C TYR A 30 -2.49 22.34 -18.89
N ARG A 31 -1.97 22.58 -20.10
CA ARG A 31 -1.78 23.94 -20.65
C ARG A 31 -3.09 24.69 -20.84
N LEU A 32 -4.14 24.00 -21.27
CA LEU A 32 -5.48 24.57 -21.40
C LEU A 32 -6.01 25.04 -20.04
N ASN A 33 -5.80 24.25 -18.99
CA ASN A 33 -6.20 24.63 -17.63
C ASN A 33 -5.33 25.79 -17.08
N GLU A 34 -4.05 25.84 -17.43
CA GLU A 34 -3.15 26.96 -17.08
C GLU A 34 -3.65 28.29 -17.68
N VAL A 35 -3.96 28.32 -18.98
CA VAL A 35 -4.52 29.55 -19.61
C VAL A 35 -5.93 29.88 -19.12
N ARG A 36 -6.74 28.88 -18.77
CA ARG A 36 -8.07 29.13 -18.20
C ARG A 36 -7.99 29.76 -16.81
N HIS A 37 -6.98 29.38 -16.02
CA HIS A 37 -6.79 29.92 -14.68
C HIS A 37 -6.40 31.41 -14.68
N ASP A 38 -5.43 31.79 -15.50
CA ASP A 38 -5.00 33.19 -15.63
C ASP A 38 -4.68 33.52 -17.11
N PRO A 39 -5.72 33.87 -17.91
CA PRO A 39 -5.53 34.17 -19.33
C PRO A 39 -4.52 35.30 -19.59
N PRO A 40 -4.54 36.44 -18.85
CA PRO A 40 -3.54 37.50 -19.02
C PRO A 40 -2.10 37.07 -18.67
N ALA A 41 -1.90 36.27 -17.61
CA ALA A 41 -0.56 35.78 -17.29
C ALA A 41 -0.04 34.81 -18.34
N TYR A 42 -0.92 33.95 -18.88
CA TYR A 42 -0.56 33.06 -20.00
C TYR A 42 -0.22 33.86 -21.27
N GLU A 43 -1.01 34.89 -21.62
CA GLU A 43 -0.71 35.79 -22.75
C GLU A 43 0.73 36.33 -22.66
N GLN A 44 1.12 36.82 -21.48
CA GLN A 44 2.44 37.37 -21.23
C GLN A 44 3.54 36.31 -21.25
N SER A 45 3.31 35.15 -20.61
CA SER A 45 4.34 34.11 -20.46
C SER A 45 4.74 33.50 -21.80
N VAL A 46 3.80 33.40 -22.75
CA VAL A 46 4.04 32.82 -24.07
C VAL A 46 4.23 33.89 -25.15
N GLY A 47 3.96 35.16 -24.86
CA GLY A 47 4.01 36.25 -25.84
C GLY A 47 2.95 36.07 -26.92
N LEU A 48 1.70 35.85 -26.52
CA LEU A 48 0.60 35.61 -27.44
C LEU A 48 0.15 36.91 -28.11
N ALA A 49 -0.03 36.90 -29.43
CA ALA A 49 -0.43 38.08 -30.20
C ALA A 49 -1.95 38.34 -30.13
N VAL A 50 -2.53 38.31 -28.94
CA VAL A 50 -3.92 38.71 -28.69
C VAL A 50 -4.14 39.14 -27.26
N ASP A 51 -4.95 40.19 -27.07
CA ASP A 51 -5.35 40.70 -25.77
C ASP A 51 -6.35 39.76 -25.08
N LEU A 52 -5.93 39.18 -23.95
CA LEU A 52 -6.72 38.34 -23.07
C LEU A 52 -7.08 39.05 -21.74
N SER A 53 -6.74 40.33 -21.57
CA SER A 53 -7.01 41.10 -20.35
C SER A 53 -8.49 41.17 -19.96
N GLY A 54 -9.40 41.05 -20.94
CA GLY A 54 -10.85 41.00 -20.74
C GLY A 54 -11.45 39.59 -20.60
N VAL A 55 -10.64 38.53 -20.66
CA VAL A 55 -11.10 37.15 -20.53
C VAL A 55 -11.09 36.77 -19.05
N ALA A 56 -12.25 36.43 -18.51
CA ALA A 56 -12.38 36.02 -17.11
C ALA A 56 -11.70 34.65 -16.87
N PRO A 57 -11.02 34.46 -15.73
CA PRO A 57 -10.61 33.15 -15.24
C PRO A 57 -11.75 32.14 -15.24
N ARG A 58 -11.43 30.88 -15.55
CA ARG A 58 -12.36 29.75 -15.51
C ARG A 58 -11.81 28.59 -14.69
N PRO A 59 -12.69 27.83 -14.01
CA PRO A 59 -12.30 26.59 -13.39
C PRO A 59 -11.63 25.63 -14.39
N PRO A 60 -10.71 24.77 -13.92
CA PRO A 60 -10.09 23.76 -14.76
C PRO A 60 -11.13 22.75 -15.25
N LEU A 61 -10.91 22.26 -16.46
CA LEU A 61 -11.64 21.14 -17.03
C LEU A 61 -11.05 19.84 -16.49
N ALA A 62 -11.90 18.99 -15.93
CA ALA A 62 -11.52 17.67 -15.45
C ALA A 62 -11.37 16.69 -16.63
N ALA A 63 -10.33 15.87 -16.61
CA ALA A 63 -10.12 14.83 -17.61
C ALA A 63 -11.21 13.76 -17.49
N ASN A 64 -11.95 13.54 -18.58
CA ASN A 64 -12.98 12.50 -18.66
C ASN A 64 -12.55 11.39 -19.63
N ALA A 65 -12.57 10.14 -19.16
CA ALA A 65 -12.10 9.00 -19.95
C ALA A 65 -12.88 8.78 -21.26
N SER A 66 -14.19 9.01 -21.28
CA SER A 66 -15.01 8.90 -22.50
C SER A 66 -14.68 10.00 -23.50
N LEU A 67 -14.52 11.24 -23.03
CA LEU A 67 -14.11 12.36 -23.89
C LEU A 67 -12.70 12.17 -24.44
N MET A 68 -11.76 11.70 -23.62
CA MET A 68 -10.39 11.42 -24.07
C MET A 68 -10.38 10.34 -25.16
N GLN A 69 -11.15 9.26 -25.00
CA GLN A 69 -11.26 8.22 -26.00
C GLN A 69 -11.90 8.72 -27.30
N ALA A 70 -12.98 9.51 -27.21
CA ALA A 70 -13.64 10.10 -28.38
C ALA A 70 -12.70 11.06 -29.14
N ALA A 71 -11.98 11.92 -28.41
CA ALA A 71 -11.02 12.85 -28.99
C ALA A 71 -9.83 12.11 -29.63
N GLN A 72 -9.31 11.07 -28.96
CA GLN A 72 -8.21 10.26 -29.49
C GLN A 72 -8.61 9.55 -30.79
N PHE A 73 -9.81 8.94 -30.80
CA PHE A 73 -10.38 8.34 -32.00
C PHE A 73 -10.51 9.36 -33.13
N LYS A 74 -11.05 10.55 -32.85
CA LYS A 74 -11.23 11.60 -33.86
C LYS A 74 -9.91 12.06 -34.48
N SER A 75 -8.89 12.29 -33.65
CA SER A 75 -7.56 12.69 -34.15
C SER A 75 -6.93 11.59 -35.01
N GLN A 76 -7.05 10.32 -34.60
CA GLN A 76 -6.55 9.17 -35.36
C GLN A 76 -7.27 9.03 -36.69
N GLU A 77 -8.60 9.10 -36.69
CA GLU A 77 -9.39 8.98 -37.91
C GLU A 77 -9.03 10.09 -38.92
N MET A 78 -8.83 11.34 -38.46
CA MET A 78 -8.37 12.44 -39.31
C MET A 78 -6.98 12.18 -39.92
N ALA A 79 -6.06 11.64 -39.12
CA ALA A 79 -4.71 11.31 -39.56
C ALA A 79 -4.66 10.13 -40.55
N GLU A 80 -5.43 9.07 -40.30
CA GLU A 80 -5.47 7.85 -41.13
C GLU A 80 -6.17 8.09 -42.47
N HIS A 81 -7.22 8.92 -42.47
CA HIS A 81 -8.02 9.19 -43.65
C HIS A 81 -7.68 10.51 -44.34
N ASN A 82 -6.63 11.20 -43.87
CA ASN A 82 -6.10 12.43 -44.43
C ASN A 82 -7.20 13.49 -44.70
N TYR A 83 -7.97 13.82 -43.66
CA TYR A 83 -9.00 14.84 -43.76
C TYR A 83 -9.00 15.73 -42.51
N PHE A 84 -9.52 16.95 -42.65
CA PHE A 84 -9.64 17.89 -41.54
C PHE A 84 -11.05 18.48 -41.50
N GLY A 85 -11.85 18.07 -40.51
CA GLY A 85 -13.23 18.53 -40.38
C GLY A 85 -13.93 17.97 -39.14
N HIS A 86 -14.91 18.73 -38.63
CA HIS A 86 -15.65 18.37 -37.42
C HIS A 86 -16.51 17.11 -37.58
N GLN A 87 -17.30 17.05 -38.66
CA GLN A 87 -18.04 15.82 -38.98
C GLN A 87 -17.05 14.75 -39.48
N SER A 88 -17.16 13.54 -38.95
CA SER A 88 -16.36 12.40 -39.40
C SER A 88 -16.64 12.11 -40.88
N SER A 89 -15.58 12.06 -41.69
CA SER A 89 -15.68 11.68 -43.11
C SER A 89 -15.89 10.18 -43.32
N VAL A 90 -15.72 9.38 -42.26
CA VAL A 90 -15.80 7.91 -42.31
C VAL A 90 -17.13 7.42 -41.75
N THR A 91 -17.51 7.89 -40.56
CA THR A 91 -18.74 7.48 -39.87
C THR A 91 -19.92 8.41 -40.15
N GLY A 92 -19.66 9.64 -40.58
CA GLY A 92 -20.68 10.68 -40.73
C GLY A 92 -21.14 11.30 -39.41
N LEU A 93 -20.59 10.87 -38.27
CA LEU A 93 -20.95 11.40 -36.95
C LEU A 93 -20.45 12.84 -36.78
N PHE A 94 -21.30 13.69 -36.25
CA PHE A 94 -20.92 15.01 -35.75
C PHE A 94 -20.36 14.90 -34.33
N PRO A 95 -19.63 15.92 -33.83
CA PRO A 95 -18.94 15.83 -32.54
C PRO A 95 -19.85 15.45 -31.36
N ASN A 96 -21.07 15.97 -31.31
CA ASN A 96 -22.03 15.62 -30.27
C ASN A 96 -22.43 14.13 -30.30
N ALA A 97 -22.70 13.61 -31.49
CA ALA A 97 -23.01 12.19 -31.66
C ALA A 97 -21.79 11.31 -31.32
N LEU A 98 -20.59 11.76 -31.69
CA LEU A 98 -19.35 11.05 -31.42
C LEU A 98 -19.11 10.88 -29.92
N VAL A 99 -19.17 11.97 -29.13
CA VAL A 99 -18.93 11.86 -27.68
C VAL A 99 -19.99 10.98 -26.99
N ARG A 100 -21.24 10.97 -27.49
CA ARG A 100 -22.29 10.06 -27.01
C ARG A 100 -22.01 8.60 -27.36
N ASP A 101 -21.47 8.32 -28.55
CA ASP A 101 -21.12 6.96 -28.98
C ASP A 101 -20.01 6.35 -28.09
N PHE A 102 -19.11 7.21 -27.57
CA PHE A 102 -18.11 6.85 -26.56
C PHE A 102 -18.63 6.89 -25.10
N GLY A 103 -19.94 7.07 -24.92
CA GLY A 103 -20.62 6.92 -23.63
C GLY A 103 -20.68 8.17 -22.75
N TYR A 104 -20.33 9.35 -23.26
CA TYR A 104 -20.51 10.60 -22.51
C TYR A 104 -21.99 11.02 -22.50
N ASP A 105 -22.52 11.35 -21.31
CA ASP A 105 -23.93 11.73 -21.09
C ASP A 105 -24.18 13.20 -21.45
N LEU A 106 -24.09 13.50 -22.75
CA LEU A 106 -24.22 14.84 -23.28
C LEU A 106 -25.68 15.35 -23.21
N PRO A 107 -25.94 16.58 -22.75
CA PRO A 107 -27.28 17.16 -22.60
C PRO A 107 -28.18 16.92 -23.80
N ALA A 108 -29.36 16.33 -23.57
CA ALA A 108 -30.30 15.94 -24.63
C ALA A 108 -30.76 17.12 -25.52
N VAL A 109 -30.64 18.36 -25.02
CA VAL A 109 -30.94 19.59 -25.76
C VAL A 109 -29.93 19.90 -26.88
N TRP A 110 -28.76 19.25 -26.87
CA TRP A 110 -27.73 19.40 -27.91
C TRP A 110 -27.87 18.29 -28.95
N PRO A 111 -28.40 18.58 -30.16
CA PRO A 111 -28.70 17.57 -31.16
C PRO A 111 -27.45 16.81 -31.62
N ASP A 112 -27.62 15.56 -32.02
CA ASP A 112 -26.52 14.71 -32.50
C ASP A 112 -25.78 15.30 -33.71
N ASN A 113 -26.48 16.01 -34.60
CA ASN A 113 -25.95 16.55 -35.85
C ASN A 113 -25.33 17.96 -35.71
N GLN A 114 -24.76 18.27 -34.55
CA GLN A 114 -24.23 19.58 -34.22
C GLN A 114 -22.84 19.50 -33.56
N ASN A 115 -22.16 20.64 -33.47
CA ASN A 115 -20.93 20.80 -32.70
C ASN A 115 -21.15 21.83 -31.57
N GLN A 116 -21.27 21.34 -30.34
CA GLN A 116 -21.23 22.18 -29.13
C GLN A 116 -19.95 21.96 -28.30
N VAL A 117 -19.17 20.92 -28.62
CA VAL A 117 -18.19 20.34 -27.69
C VAL A 117 -16.77 20.33 -28.23
N GLU A 118 -16.53 20.62 -29.50
CA GLU A 118 -15.27 20.30 -30.16
C GLU A 118 -14.57 21.50 -30.78
N SER A 119 -13.27 21.61 -30.48
CA SER A 119 -12.29 22.28 -31.33
C SER A 119 -11.31 21.25 -31.90
N ILE A 120 -10.91 21.42 -33.16
CA ILE A 120 -9.87 20.61 -33.79
C ILE A 120 -8.71 21.50 -34.25
N GLY A 121 -7.51 20.94 -34.21
CA GLY A 121 -6.30 21.59 -34.69
C GLY A 121 -5.48 20.63 -35.53
N GLY A 122 -4.77 21.15 -36.52
CA GLY A 122 -3.81 20.36 -37.26
C GLY A 122 -2.69 21.25 -37.76
N GLY A 123 -1.48 20.68 -37.86
CA GLY A 123 -0.29 21.44 -38.15
C GLY A 123 0.87 20.56 -38.57
N THR A 124 1.64 21.05 -39.51
CA THR A 124 2.73 20.31 -40.15
C THR A 124 3.96 20.19 -39.23
N VAL A 125 5.04 19.62 -39.77
CA VAL A 125 6.37 19.40 -39.15
C VAL A 125 6.66 20.24 -37.91
N ARG A 126 6.84 19.53 -36.78
CA ARG A 126 7.25 20.02 -35.45
C ARG A 126 6.15 20.70 -34.62
N GLU A 127 4.88 20.51 -34.94
CA GLU A 127 3.79 21.00 -34.08
C GLU A 127 3.77 20.31 -32.71
N THR A 128 3.97 21.11 -31.66
CA THR A 128 3.82 20.72 -30.25
C THR A 128 2.42 21.04 -29.70
N ALA A 129 2.07 20.45 -28.54
CA ALA A 129 0.84 20.79 -27.81
C ALA A 129 0.70 22.30 -27.53
N GLU A 130 1.80 22.95 -27.13
CA GLU A 130 1.86 24.39 -26.85
C GLU A 130 1.58 25.22 -28.11
N GLU A 131 2.21 24.89 -29.23
CA GLU A 131 2.00 25.61 -30.50
C GLU A 131 0.58 25.42 -31.04
N ASN A 132 0.00 24.22 -30.88
CA ASN A 132 -1.39 23.97 -31.23
C ASN A 132 -2.33 24.84 -30.39
N LEU A 133 -2.18 24.81 -29.06
CA LEU A 133 -3.03 25.57 -28.15
C LEU A 133 -2.96 27.08 -28.45
N ARG A 134 -1.76 27.63 -28.62
CA ARG A 134 -1.56 29.04 -29.00
C ARG A 134 -2.31 29.40 -30.27
N ARG A 135 -2.21 28.57 -31.33
CA ARG A 135 -2.92 28.79 -32.59
C ARG A 135 -4.43 28.76 -32.40
N GLN A 136 -4.93 27.83 -31.59
CA GLN A 136 -6.35 27.75 -31.30
C GLN A 136 -6.84 28.96 -30.51
N ILE A 137 -6.09 29.45 -29.51
CA ILE A 137 -6.45 30.67 -28.78
C ILE A 137 -6.45 31.90 -29.71
N LEU A 138 -5.59 31.97 -30.73
CA LEU A 138 -5.63 33.08 -31.70
C LEU A 138 -6.94 33.10 -32.54
N SER A 139 -7.59 31.95 -32.74
CA SER A 139 -8.90 31.87 -33.42
C SER A 139 -10.04 32.31 -32.49
N PRO A 140 -10.86 33.32 -32.86
CA PRO A 140 -11.95 33.78 -31.99
C PRO A 140 -12.95 32.70 -31.60
N SER A 141 -13.32 31.80 -32.53
CA SER A 141 -14.30 30.74 -32.25
C SER A 141 -13.72 29.69 -31.30
N HIS A 142 -12.48 29.25 -31.54
CA HIS A 142 -11.82 28.28 -30.66
C HIS A 142 -11.53 28.88 -29.29
N ARG A 143 -11.08 30.15 -29.21
CA ARG A 143 -10.88 30.85 -27.93
C ARG A 143 -12.15 30.86 -27.09
N LYS A 144 -13.31 31.14 -27.69
CA LYS A 144 -14.58 31.15 -26.97
C LYS A 144 -14.89 29.78 -26.37
N HIS A 145 -14.69 28.73 -27.14
CA HIS A 145 -14.90 27.36 -26.69
C HIS A 145 -13.92 26.97 -25.57
N LEU A 146 -12.62 27.12 -25.82
CA LEU A 146 -11.55 26.64 -24.94
C LEU A 146 -11.43 27.45 -23.64
N LEU A 147 -11.61 28.77 -23.70
CA LEU A 147 -11.53 29.65 -22.52
C LEU A 147 -12.88 29.89 -21.84
N GLY A 148 -13.93 29.13 -22.21
CA GLY A 148 -15.24 29.20 -21.55
C GLY A 148 -15.90 30.58 -21.63
N ILE A 149 -15.85 31.22 -22.80
CA ILE A 149 -16.49 32.53 -23.02
C ILE A 149 -17.95 32.30 -23.42
N ASP A 150 -18.84 33.22 -23.02
CA ASP A 150 -20.27 33.18 -23.31
C ASP A 150 -20.92 31.87 -22.84
N ALA A 151 -21.54 31.11 -23.75
CA ALA A 151 -22.25 29.87 -23.43
C ALA A 151 -21.33 28.71 -23.01
N HIS A 152 -20.02 28.79 -23.26
CA HIS A 152 -19.07 27.71 -22.96
C HIS A 152 -18.56 27.72 -21.51
N GLN A 153 -19.01 28.69 -20.70
CA GLN A 153 -18.64 28.79 -19.28
C GLN A 153 -19.17 27.64 -18.42
N ILE A 154 -20.11 26.87 -18.93
CA ILE A 154 -20.69 25.69 -18.28
C ILE A 154 -19.84 24.43 -18.44
N HIS A 155 -18.79 24.45 -19.27
CA HIS A 155 -17.96 23.26 -19.49
C HIS A 155 -17.09 22.97 -18.25
N GLU A 156 -17.16 21.74 -17.76
CA GLU A 156 -16.54 21.26 -16.52
C GLU A 156 -15.55 20.12 -16.78
N GLU A 157 -15.70 19.43 -17.90
CA GLU A 157 -14.89 18.26 -18.26
C GLU A 157 -14.30 18.40 -19.65
N ALA A 158 -13.21 17.70 -19.91
CA ALA A 158 -12.58 17.66 -21.22
C ALA A 158 -11.89 16.33 -21.52
N GLY A 159 -11.66 16.11 -22.81
CA GLY A 159 -10.77 15.09 -23.33
C GLY A 159 -9.97 15.66 -24.50
N VAL A 160 -8.70 15.29 -24.57
CA VAL A 160 -7.81 15.70 -25.66
C VAL A 160 -7.24 14.46 -26.32
N GLY A 161 -7.25 14.45 -27.65
CA GLY A 161 -6.66 13.40 -28.47
C GLY A 161 -5.61 13.95 -29.41
N TYR A 162 -4.56 13.16 -29.64
CA TYR A 162 -3.47 13.49 -30.54
C TYR A 162 -3.14 12.31 -31.46
N ALA A 163 -2.92 12.59 -32.74
CA ALA A 163 -2.42 11.61 -33.69
C ALA A 163 -1.36 12.23 -34.62
N PHE A 164 -0.40 11.39 -35.02
CA PHE A 164 0.65 11.72 -35.96
C PHE A 164 0.67 10.73 -37.12
N SER A 165 0.73 11.24 -38.35
CA SER A 165 0.90 10.43 -39.56
C SER A 165 1.82 11.15 -40.54
N THR A 166 2.95 10.53 -40.90
CA THR A 166 3.86 11.10 -41.91
C THR A 166 3.23 11.17 -43.30
N ASP A 167 2.20 10.37 -43.54
CA ASP A 167 1.55 10.22 -44.84
C ASP A 167 0.40 11.22 -45.03
N ALA A 168 -0.04 11.87 -43.95
CA ALA A 168 -1.12 12.84 -43.95
C ALA A 168 -0.59 14.27 -44.20
N GLU A 169 -1.40 15.10 -44.87
CA GLU A 169 -1.05 16.47 -45.27
C GLU A 169 -0.69 17.36 -44.08
N LEU A 170 -1.53 17.34 -43.04
CA LEU A 170 -1.27 18.11 -41.83
C LEU A 170 -0.31 17.42 -40.88
N GLN A 171 -0.02 16.13 -41.01
CA GLN A 171 0.84 15.34 -40.13
C GLN A 171 0.41 15.22 -38.66
N HIS A 172 0.20 16.32 -37.95
CA HIS A 172 -0.27 16.36 -36.56
C HIS A 172 -1.76 16.72 -36.53
N TYR A 173 -2.52 15.96 -35.74
CA TYR A 173 -3.96 16.12 -35.60
C TYR A 173 -4.36 16.13 -34.13
N TRP A 174 -5.16 17.13 -33.75
CA TRP A 174 -5.58 17.39 -32.40
C TRP A 174 -7.10 17.54 -32.34
N THR A 175 -7.69 16.97 -31.31
CA THR A 175 -9.11 17.12 -30.99
C THR A 175 -9.23 17.46 -29.53
N ILE A 176 -9.97 18.53 -29.21
CA ILE A 176 -10.28 18.93 -27.85
C ILE A 176 -11.79 18.90 -27.71
N HIS A 177 -12.28 17.95 -26.90
CA HIS A 177 -13.66 17.93 -26.45
C HIS A 177 -13.73 18.61 -25.08
N ALA A 178 -14.53 19.66 -24.94
CA ALA A 178 -14.82 20.27 -23.64
C ALA A 178 -16.33 20.42 -23.50
N THR A 179 -16.89 19.95 -22.39
CA THR A 179 -18.34 19.86 -22.23
C THR A 179 -18.76 19.69 -20.76
N THR A 180 -20.05 19.41 -20.53
CA THR A 180 -20.66 19.17 -19.22
C THR A 180 -21.84 18.22 -19.38
N THR A 181 -22.18 17.53 -18.30
CA THR A 181 -23.43 16.76 -18.17
C THR A 181 -24.61 17.60 -17.68
N LEU A 182 -24.39 18.86 -17.30
CA LEU A 182 -25.34 19.76 -16.60
C LEU A 182 -25.83 19.25 -15.24
N LYS A 183 -25.15 18.26 -14.65
CA LYS A 183 -25.48 17.73 -13.33
C LYS A 183 -24.84 18.54 -12.19
N ASN A 184 -24.06 19.57 -12.51
CA ASN A 184 -23.29 20.39 -11.56
C ASN A 184 -22.37 19.53 -10.66
N THR A 185 -21.69 18.57 -11.28
CA THR A 185 -20.68 17.73 -10.63
C THR A 185 -19.40 18.52 -10.44
N VAL A 186 -18.78 18.43 -9.26
CA VAL A 186 -17.52 19.10 -8.95
C VAL A 186 -16.39 18.08 -8.96
N PHE A 187 -15.27 18.46 -9.56
CA PHE A 187 -14.10 17.61 -9.69
C PHE A 187 -12.86 18.24 -9.08
N LEU A 188 -12.05 17.42 -8.43
CA LEU A 188 -10.63 17.66 -8.30
C LEU A 188 -9.92 17.06 -9.51
N THR A 189 -8.99 17.79 -10.10
CA THR A 189 -8.23 17.32 -11.26
C THR A 189 -6.79 17.80 -11.19
N GLY A 190 -5.88 17.13 -11.88
CA GLY A 190 -4.54 17.67 -12.07
C GLY A 190 -3.55 16.62 -12.51
N VAL A 191 -2.29 16.79 -12.09
CA VAL A 191 -1.16 15.93 -12.50
C VAL A 191 -0.30 15.55 -11.30
N VAL A 192 0.26 14.34 -11.34
CA VAL A 192 1.37 13.90 -10.48
C VAL A 192 2.58 13.68 -11.38
N TYR A 193 3.72 14.30 -11.07
CA TYR A 193 4.89 14.28 -11.95
C TYR A 193 6.21 14.50 -11.20
N ASP A 194 7.33 14.32 -11.90
CA ASP A 194 8.66 14.79 -11.49
C ASP A 194 9.10 15.91 -12.41
N ASP A 195 9.58 17.05 -11.88
CA ASP A 195 10.06 18.17 -12.69
C ASP A 195 11.49 17.93 -13.14
N LEU A 196 11.64 17.07 -14.16
CA LEU A 196 12.92 16.59 -14.64
C LEU A 196 13.82 17.71 -15.18
N ASN A 197 13.22 18.80 -15.65
CA ASN A 197 13.93 19.93 -16.22
C ASN A 197 14.06 21.14 -15.26
N HIS A 198 13.49 21.03 -14.06
CA HIS A 198 13.49 22.02 -12.98
C HIS A 198 12.90 23.39 -13.33
N ASN A 199 11.89 23.45 -14.20
CA ASN A 199 11.30 24.71 -14.67
C ASN A 199 10.06 25.18 -13.90
N GLY A 200 9.58 24.42 -12.91
CA GLY A 200 8.40 24.79 -12.13
C GLY A 200 7.05 24.41 -12.79
N ARG A 201 7.06 23.59 -13.85
CA ARG A 201 5.89 23.24 -14.66
C ARG A 201 5.85 21.77 -15.06
N TYR A 202 4.66 21.23 -15.34
CA TYR A 202 4.51 19.93 -15.99
C TYR A 202 4.86 20.03 -17.48
N ASP A 203 5.70 19.12 -17.97
CA ASP A 203 6.05 18.96 -19.37
C ASP A 203 5.87 17.51 -19.87
N LEU A 204 6.05 17.33 -21.19
CA LEU A 204 5.87 16.04 -21.84
C LEU A 204 6.80 14.97 -21.23
N ASN A 205 6.22 13.82 -20.88
CA ASN A 205 6.90 12.66 -20.28
C ASN A 205 7.39 12.83 -18.83
N GLU A 206 6.95 13.87 -18.11
CA GLU A 206 7.26 14.03 -16.68
C GLU A 206 6.25 13.32 -15.76
N GLY A 207 5.09 12.96 -16.31
CA GLY A 207 3.99 12.38 -15.56
C GLY A 207 4.27 11.02 -14.92
N GLN A 208 3.83 10.87 -13.67
CA GLN A 208 3.89 9.64 -12.90
C GLN A 208 2.59 8.86 -13.04
N GLY A 209 2.58 7.84 -13.89
CA GLY A 209 1.41 6.98 -14.11
C GLY A 209 1.20 5.94 -13.02
N GLY A 210 -0.06 5.53 -12.82
CA GLY A 210 -0.41 4.47 -11.87
C GLY A 210 -0.19 4.86 -10.40
N GLN A 211 -0.28 6.14 -10.05
CA GLN A 211 -0.23 6.62 -8.67
C GLN A 211 -1.64 6.74 -8.11
N ARG A 212 -1.85 6.34 -6.86
CA ARG A 212 -3.16 6.46 -6.20
C ARG A 212 -3.35 7.90 -5.70
N VAL A 213 -4.46 8.52 -6.06
CA VAL A 213 -4.89 9.83 -5.54
C VAL A 213 -6.21 9.65 -4.79
N SER A 214 -6.32 10.18 -3.58
CA SER A 214 -7.55 10.10 -2.77
C SER A 214 -7.96 11.43 -2.15
N PHE A 215 -9.26 11.59 -1.93
CA PHE A 215 -9.87 12.71 -1.22
C PHE A 215 -11.01 12.16 -0.33
N GLY A 216 -10.78 12.14 0.98
CA GLY A 216 -11.62 11.38 1.90
C GLY A 216 -11.66 9.89 1.51
N ALA A 217 -12.85 9.31 1.36
CA ALA A 217 -13.03 7.92 0.92
C ALA A 217 -12.94 7.73 -0.61
N ALA A 218 -12.99 8.81 -1.40
CA ALA A 218 -12.96 8.73 -2.85
C ALA A 218 -11.52 8.54 -3.34
N THR A 219 -11.32 7.71 -4.37
CA THR A 219 -10.00 7.34 -4.89
C THR A 219 -10.01 7.23 -6.41
N VAL A 220 -8.93 7.67 -7.06
CA VAL A 220 -8.63 7.48 -8.48
C VAL A 220 -7.16 7.11 -8.68
N TRP A 221 -6.81 6.61 -9.86
CA TRP A 221 -5.43 6.36 -10.26
C TRP A 221 -5.04 7.30 -11.39
N THR A 222 -3.80 7.80 -11.35
CA THR A 222 -3.27 8.61 -12.44
C THR A 222 -3.19 7.79 -13.73
N ASN A 223 -3.53 8.42 -14.86
CA ASN A 223 -3.33 7.84 -16.19
C ASN A 223 -1.84 7.69 -16.50
N ALA A 224 -1.48 7.07 -17.63
CA ALA A 224 -0.08 6.81 -17.99
C ALA A 224 0.80 8.07 -18.07
N ALA A 225 0.21 9.26 -18.24
CA ALA A 225 0.88 10.55 -18.28
C ALA A 225 0.74 11.34 -16.96
N GLY A 226 0.34 10.71 -15.86
CA GLY A 226 0.25 11.33 -14.54
C GLY A 226 -1.01 12.18 -14.30
N GLY A 227 -1.90 12.32 -15.27
CA GLY A 227 -3.14 13.06 -15.11
C GLY A 227 -4.21 12.29 -14.33
N TRP A 228 -5.04 12.99 -13.58
CA TRP A 228 -6.12 12.40 -12.80
C TRP A 228 -7.30 13.36 -12.66
N SER A 229 -8.49 12.79 -12.44
CA SER A 229 -9.70 13.53 -12.09
C SER A 229 -10.59 12.69 -11.19
N LEU A 230 -11.16 13.32 -10.18
CA LEU A 230 -11.96 12.68 -9.14
C LEU A 230 -13.20 13.53 -8.89
N GLU A 231 -14.38 12.94 -9.06
CA GLU A 231 -15.64 13.57 -8.64
C GLU A 231 -15.68 13.64 -7.12
N VAL A 232 -16.04 14.82 -6.60
CA VAL A 232 -16.07 15.11 -5.16
C VAL A 232 -17.35 15.84 -4.79
N ALA A 233 -17.71 15.76 -3.51
CA ALA A 233 -18.82 16.55 -2.99
C ALA A 233 -18.48 18.06 -3.03
N PRO A 234 -19.40 18.93 -3.44
CA PRO A 234 -19.20 20.37 -3.33
C PRO A 234 -19.17 20.81 -1.86
N SER A 235 -18.54 21.94 -1.58
CA SER A 235 -18.45 22.54 -0.22
C SER A 235 -17.83 21.61 0.84
N SER A 236 -16.79 20.87 0.45
CA SER A 236 -16.04 19.95 1.34
C SER A 236 -14.59 20.39 1.52
N SER A 237 -13.98 20.10 2.67
CA SER A 237 -12.55 20.35 2.93
C SER A 237 -11.91 19.09 3.47
N GLU A 238 -10.99 18.50 2.71
CA GLU A 238 -10.26 17.28 3.08
C GLU A 238 -8.81 17.35 2.58
N LEU A 239 -7.99 16.37 2.98
CA LEU A 239 -6.68 16.16 2.37
C LEU A 239 -6.83 15.47 1.01
N VAL A 240 -6.17 16.01 0.00
CA VAL A 240 -5.79 15.24 -1.18
C VAL A 240 -4.50 14.50 -0.84
N GLU A 241 -4.54 13.17 -0.92
CA GLU A 241 -3.41 12.28 -0.66
C GLU A 241 -2.96 11.62 -1.96
N VAL A 242 -1.67 11.69 -2.27
CA VAL A 242 -1.00 10.93 -3.34
C VAL A 242 -0.05 9.93 -2.72
N GLN A 243 -0.25 8.64 -3.03
CA GLN A 243 0.72 7.60 -2.71
C GLN A 243 1.61 7.35 -3.91
N ALA A 244 2.87 7.78 -3.84
CA ALA A 244 3.83 7.65 -4.91
C ALA A 244 5.20 7.20 -4.42
N ASN A 245 5.76 6.15 -5.06
CA ASN A 245 7.08 5.58 -4.73
C ASN A 245 7.28 5.26 -3.24
N GLY A 246 6.23 4.76 -2.56
CA GLY A 246 6.27 4.45 -1.13
C GLY A 246 6.25 5.68 -0.22
N ARG A 247 5.93 6.87 -0.76
CA ARG A 247 5.73 8.12 -0.02
C ARG A 247 4.27 8.53 -0.07
N ARG A 248 3.85 9.31 0.93
CA ARG A 248 2.50 9.85 1.05
C ARG A 248 2.55 11.38 1.04
N LEU A 249 2.20 11.96 -0.10
CA LEU A 249 2.15 13.41 -0.26
C LEU A 249 0.73 13.89 0.01
N THR A 250 0.56 14.84 0.94
CA THR A 250 -0.78 15.35 1.28
C THR A 250 -0.86 16.87 1.23
N THR A 251 -1.94 17.41 0.67
CA THR A 251 -2.27 18.84 0.79
C THR A 251 -3.76 19.03 1.07
N ARG A 252 -4.13 20.00 1.90
CA ARG A 252 -5.53 20.30 2.19
C ARG A 252 -6.14 21.13 1.06
N VAL A 253 -7.30 20.71 0.59
CA VAL A 253 -8.02 21.41 -0.50
C VAL A 253 -9.44 21.70 -0.06
N ASP A 254 -9.81 22.99 -0.11
CA ASP A 254 -11.18 23.46 0.11
C ASP A 254 -11.94 23.45 -1.22
N VAL A 255 -12.90 22.55 -1.37
CA VAL A 255 -13.72 22.42 -2.58
C VAL A 255 -14.98 23.26 -2.44
N GLY A 256 -15.19 24.19 -3.37
CA GLY A 256 -16.39 25.00 -3.45
C GLY A 256 -17.48 24.34 -4.32
N THR A 257 -18.04 25.11 -5.25
CA THR A 257 -19.02 24.65 -6.26
C THR A 257 -18.41 24.53 -7.66
N GLU A 258 -17.10 24.69 -7.78
CA GLU A 258 -16.36 24.67 -9.04
C GLU A 258 -15.16 23.73 -8.90
N ASN A 259 -14.70 23.21 -10.04
CA ASN A 259 -13.53 22.33 -10.08
C ASN A 259 -12.28 23.03 -9.53
N ARG A 260 -11.36 22.24 -8.98
CA ARG A 260 -10.05 22.71 -8.53
C ARG A 260 -8.94 21.91 -9.20
N HIS A 261 -7.85 22.60 -9.55
CA HIS A 261 -6.64 21.97 -10.06
C HIS A 261 -5.71 21.68 -8.89
N VAL A 262 -5.18 20.46 -8.78
CA VAL A 262 -4.23 20.08 -7.74
C VAL A 262 -3.12 19.28 -8.39
N GLU A 263 -1.89 19.75 -8.27
CA GLU A 263 -0.73 19.06 -8.80
C GLU A 263 0.28 18.74 -7.71
N PHE A 264 0.95 17.59 -7.88
CA PHE A 264 1.96 17.08 -6.96
C PHE A 264 3.25 16.81 -7.71
N ARG A 265 4.35 17.19 -7.07
CA ARG A 265 5.72 16.88 -7.47
C ARG A 265 6.34 15.89 -6.52
N VAL A 266 6.69 14.73 -7.03
CA VAL A 266 7.22 13.63 -6.22
C VAL A 266 8.71 13.82 -5.95
N ASP A 267 9.46 14.34 -6.91
CA ASP A 267 10.88 14.70 -6.83
C ASP A 267 11.21 15.72 -5.72
N SER A 268 10.33 16.69 -5.49
CA SER A 268 10.54 17.83 -4.60
C SER A 268 9.62 17.84 -3.37
N ASN A 269 8.79 16.80 -3.19
CA ASN A 269 7.77 16.71 -2.15
C ASN A 269 6.96 18.01 -2.06
N SER A 270 6.38 18.44 -3.17
CA SER A 270 5.64 19.70 -3.22
C SER A 270 4.29 19.55 -3.90
N ALA A 271 3.35 20.42 -3.56
CA ALA A 271 2.07 20.51 -4.26
C ALA A 271 1.69 21.96 -4.46
N ARG A 272 0.77 22.21 -5.40
CA ARG A 272 0.08 23.49 -5.50
C ARG A 272 -1.35 23.29 -5.96
N ILE A 273 -2.17 24.28 -5.67
CA ILE A 273 -3.59 24.29 -5.97
C ILE A 273 -3.85 25.47 -6.91
N ASP A 274 -4.60 25.23 -7.98
CA ASP A 274 -4.96 26.19 -9.04
C ASP A 274 -3.76 27.01 -9.52
N PHE A 275 -2.66 26.36 -9.89
CA PHE A 275 -1.46 27.03 -10.39
C PHE A 275 -0.87 28.12 -9.46
N GLY A 276 -1.25 28.10 -8.17
CA GLY A 276 -0.77 29.03 -7.16
C GLY A 276 0.69 28.79 -6.76
N PRO A 277 1.15 29.38 -5.64
CA PRO A 277 2.51 29.14 -5.15
C PRO A 277 2.70 27.67 -4.75
N TRP A 278 3.93 27.19 -4.92
CA TRP A 278 4.34 25.87 -4.44
C TRP A 278 4.31 25.79 -2.91
N ILE A 279 3.75 24.69 -2.41
CA ILE A 279 3.71 24.32 -0.99
C ILE A 279 4.69 23.16 -0.82
N THR A 280 5.73 23.34 0.00
CA THR A 280 6.58 22.23 0.41
C THR A 280 5.80 21.35 1.37
N LEU A 281 5.69 20.07 1.02
CA LEU A 281 5.05 19.06 1.83
C LEU A 281 6.10 18.51 2.78
N VAL A 282 6.00 18.93 4.04
CA VAL A 282 6.83 18.40 5.12
C VAL A 282 5.99 17.35 5.82
N ASP A 283 6.57 16.16 5.93
CA ASP A 283 6.07 15.13 6.81
C ASP A 283 6.40 15.52 8.25
N ASP A 284 5.36 15.79 9.05
CA ASP A 284 5.46 16.21 10.45
C ASP A 284 4.88 15.18 11.43
N VAL A 285 4.48 14.01 10.91
CA VAL A 285 3.87 12.95 11.71
C VAL A 285 5.00 12.04 12.20
N ALA A 286 5.07 11.86 13.51
CA ALA A 286 6.07 10.97 14.09
C ALA A 286 5.67 9.49 13.90
N PRO A 287 6.65 8.59 13.73
CA PRO A 287 6.37 7.16 13.62
C PRO A 287 5.86 6.57 14.94
N THR A 288 5.28 5.38 14.85
CA THR A 288 4.73 4.61 15.98
C THR A 288 5.34 3.21 16.07
N ALA A 289 5.34 2.63 17.28
CA ALA A 289 5.79 1.25 17.53
C ALA A 289 4.73 0.49 18.32
N SER A 290 4.54 -0.78 17.97
CA SER A 290 3.68 -1.71 18.70
C SER A 290 4.45 -2.98 19.07
N LEU A 291 4.29 -3.41 20.33
CA LEU A 291 4.98 -4.57 20.89
C LEU A 291 4.13 -5.84 20.80
N THR A 292 4.76 -6.92 20.36
CA THR A 292 4.27 -8.29 20.52
C THR A 292 5.32 -9.11 21.27
N ALA A 293 4.99 -9.54 22.48
CA ALA A 293 5.84 -10.39 23.30
C ALA A 293 5.00 -11.38 24.12
N SER A 294 5.41 -12.64 24.14
CA SER A 294 4.79 -13.70 24.93
C SER A 294 5.52 -13.89 26.25
N ALA A 295 4.89 -14.52 27.24
CA ALA A 295 5.60 -14.89 28.46
C ALA A 295 6.66 -15.97 28.18
N LEU A 296 7.84 -15.85 28.79
CA LEU A 296 8.83 -16.93 28.79
C LEU A 296 8.53 -17.91 29.93
N ARG A 297 8.42 -19.19 29.61
CA ARG A 297 8.12 -20.26 30.59
C ARG A 297 9.16 -21.39 30.62
N THR A 298 9.95 -21.51 29.57
CA THR A 298 11.02 -22.51 29.42
C THR A 298 12.19 -22.17 30.34
N ARG A 299 12.67 -23.14 31.11
CA ARG A 299 13.86 -22.99 31.92
C ARG A 299 15.10 -23.11 31.02
N HIS A 300 16.21 -22.54 31.46
CA HIS A 300 17.51 -22.61 30.81
C HIS A 300 17.60 -21.97 29.42
N ALA A 301 16.56 -21.27 28.97
CA ALA A 301 16.62 -20.46 27.77
C ALA A 301 17.72 -19.39 27.92
N SER A 302 18.63 -19.30 26.95
CA SER A 302 19.72 -18.31 26.98
C SER A 302 19.24 -16.90 26.64
N SER A 303 18.10 -16.80 25.94
CA SER A 303 17.50 -15.52 25.55
C SER A 303 15.98 -15.60 25.43
N HIS A 304 15.33 -14.42 25.44
CA HIS A 304 13.92 -14.25 25.12
C HIS A 304 13.77 -13.28 23.94
N GLU A 305 12.96 -13.64 22.94
CA GLU A 305 12.72 -12.80 21.77
C GLU A 305 11.42 -12.03 21.86
N ILE A 306 11.46 -10.77 21.42
CA ILE A 306 10.31 -9.87 21.31
C ILE A 306 10.23 -9.32 19.90
N THR A 307 9.03 -8.97 19.45
CA THR A 307 8.81 -8.39 18.12
C THR A 307 8.22 -6.99 18.24
N LEU A 308 8.79 -6.02 17.55
CA LEU A 308 8.20 -4.70 17.35
C LEU A 308 7.77 -4.52 15.90
N THR A 309 6.58 -3.96 15.70
CA THR A 309 6.14 -3.43 14.41
C THR A 309 6.16 -1.92 14.46
N TYR A 310 7.01 -1.32 13.63
CA TYR A 310 7.13 0.11 13.40
C TYR A 310 6.26 0.52 12.23
N ARG A 311 5.47 1.58 12.41
CA ARG A 311 4.60 2.15 11.38
C ARG A 311 4.80 3.64 11.29
N ASP A 312 4.74 4.11 10.07
CA ASP A 312 4.74 5.52 9.73
C ASP A 312 3.74 5.72 8.61
N ASP A 313 3.19 6.92 8.51
CA ASP A 313 2.26 7.26 7.46
C ASP A 313 2.95 7.50 6.11
N ASN A 314 4.25 7.83 6.13
CA ASN A 314 5.12 7.91 4.97
C ASN A 314 6.04 6.69 4.86
N ALA A 315 7.13 6.68 5.61
CA ALA A 315 8.13 5.62 5.56
C ALA A 315 9.09 5.67 6.76
N ILE A 316 9.29 4.52 7.40
CA ILE A 316 10.35 4.37 8.41
C ILE A 316 11.74 4.39 7.76
N ASP A 317 12.70 5.14 8.31
CA ASP A 317 14.12 5.01 7.97
C ASP A 317 14.63 3.68 8.55
N ALA A 318 14.66 2.65 7.71
CA ALA A 318 15.10 1.32 8.09
C ALA A 318 16.51 1.29 8.69
N SER A 319 17.38 2.25 8.38
CA SER A 319 18.73 2.34 8.95
C SER A 319 18.73 2.76 10.42
N SER A 320 17.68 3.43 10.89
CA SER A 320 17.49 3.83 12.29
C SER A 320 17.13 2.65 13.22
N ILE A 321 16.59 1.56 12.66
CA ILE A 321 16.27 0.33 13.40
C ILE A 321 17.55 -0.47 13.66
N ALA A 322 18.02 -0.48 14.92
CA ALA A 322 19.27 -1.07 15.36
C ALA A 322 19.21 -1.57 16.83
N SER A 323 20.21 -2.35 17.23
CA SER A 323 20.50 -2.57 18.67
C SER A 323 20.77 -1.22 19.34
N GLY A 324 20.27 -1.03 20.56
CA GLY A 324 20.36 0.26 21.26
C GLY A 324 19.13 1.14 21.16
N ASN A 325 18.13 0.79 20.32
CA ASN A 325 16.89 1.56 20.27
C ASN A 325 16.04 1.42 21.56
N LEU A 326 16.17 0.28 22.23
CA LEU A 326 15.29 -0.12 23.33
C LEU A 326 16.06 -0.29 24.64
N ARG A 327 15.33 -0.15 25.74
CA ARG A 327 15.77 -0.57 27.07
C ARG A 327 14.72 -1.48 27.70
N VAL A 328 15.19 -2.59 28.27
CA VAL A 328 14.35 -3.50 29.05
C VAL A 328 14.69 -3.36 30.52
N THR A 329 13.68 -3.22 31.35
CA THR A 329 13.83 -3.19 32.82
C THR A 329 12.97 -4.26 33.45
N GLY A 330 13.44 -4.84 34.55
CA GLY A 330 12.73 -5.91 35.24
C GLY A 330 13.04 -5.97 36.74
N PRO A 331 12.63 -7.06 37.41
CA PRO A 331 12.88 -7.26 38.83
C PRO A 331 14.37 -7.27 39.17
N LEU A 332 14.67 -7.11 40.46
CA LEU A 332 16.03 -7.20 41.02
C LEU A 332 17.04 -6.24 40.37
N GLY A 333 16.56 -5.13 39.80
CA GLY A 333 17.41 -4.13 39.14
C GLY A 333 17.84 -4.50 37.72
N PHE A 334 17.24 -5.53 37.12
CA PHE A 334 17.52 -5.92 35.73
C PHE A 334 17.32 -4.71 34.80
N ALA A 335 18.33 -4.43 33.99
CA ALA A 335 18.32 -3.36 33.02
C ALA A 335 19.27 -3.69 31.86
N GLU A 336 18.72 -4.01 30.70
CA GLU A 336 19.50 -4.47 29.55
C GLU A 336 19.08 -3.79 28.25
N VAL A 337 19.98 -3.82 27.27
CA VAL A 337 19.74 -3.34 25.90
C VAL A 337 19.54 -4.57 25.00
N PRO A 338 18.33 -4.79 24.46
CA PRO A 338 18.09 -5.89 23.54
C PRO A 338 18.95 -5.80 22.28
N THR A 339 19.38 -6.95 21.77
CA THR A 339 20.11 -7.05 20.51
C THR A 339 19.15 -7.27 19.36
N LEU A 340 19.25 -6.47 18.29
CA LEU A 340 18.47 -6.68 17.07
C LEU A 340 18.93 -7.99 16.38
N VAL A 341 18.02 -8.94 16.24
CA VAL A 341 18.27 -10.24 15.57
C VAL A 341 17.97 -10.13 14.09
N SER A 342 16.83 -9.55 13.75
CA SER A 342 16.39 -9.40 12.37
C SER A 342 15.47 -8.20 12.20
N LYS A 343 15.42 -7.68 10.97
CA LYS A 343 14.38 -6.74 10.54
C LYS A 343 13.96 -7.04 9.11
N SER A 344 12.68 -6.89 8.83
CA SER A 344 12.09 -7.12 7.51
C SER A 344 10.99 -6.11 7.20
N PRO A 345 10.78 -5.76 5.92
CA PRO A 345 9.63 -4.96 5.52
C PRO A 345 8.34 -5.73 5.77
N SER A 346 7.27 -5.00 6.06
CA SER A 346 5.90 -5.48 6.23
C SER A 346 4.94 -4.59 5.42
N GLU A 347 3.67 -5.00 5.28
CA GLU A 347 2.67 -4.24 4.50
C GLU A 347 2.46 -2.79 4.97
N SER A 348 2.94 -2.45 6.17
CA SER A 348 2.64 -1.19 6.85
C SER A 348 3.85 -0.52 7.51
N GLY A 349 5.07 -0.87 7.09
CA GLY A 349 6.30 -0.39 7.71
C GLY A 349 7.29 -1.52 7.91
N TRP A 350 7.89 -1.62 9.10
CA TRP A 350 8.97 -2.57 9.38
C TRP A 350 8.68 -3.41 10.62
N THR A 351 9.02 -4.70 10.54
CA THR A 351 9.03 -5.59 11.69
C THR A 351 10.46 -5.86 12.11
N ALA A 352 10.72 -5.81 13.42
CA ALA A 352 12.03 -6.05 14.01
C ALA A 352 11.93 -7.05 15.17
N VAL A 353 12.80 -8.05 15.16
CA VAL A 353 12.92 -9.04 16.24
C VAL A 353 14.14 -8.70 17.07
N TYR A 354 13.95 -8.55 18.38
CA TYR A 354 15.01 -8.28 19.34
C TYR A 354 15.15 -9.44 20.32
N SER A 355 16.38 -9.76 20.71
CA SER A 355 16.71 -10.78 21.69
C SER A 355 17.23 -10.16 22.99
N ILE A 356 16.71 -10.65 24.11
CA ILE A 356 17.02 -10.23 25.47
C ILE A 356 17.78 -11.38 26.14
N ALA A 357 19.05 -11.17 26.47
CA ALA A 357 19.86 -12.16 27.15
C ALA A 357 19.41 -12.35 28.61
N ALA A 358 19.57 -13.57 29.11
CA ALA A 358 19.35 -13.86 30.53
C ALA A 358 20.41 -13.17 31.43
N PRO A 359 20.08 -12.83 32.70
CA PRO A 359 21.00 -12.12 33.60
C PRO A 359 22.29 -12.89 33.92
N ASP A 360 22.22 -14.21 34.05
CA ASP A 360 23.28 -15.10 34.54
C ASP A 360 23.49 -16.30 33.60
N THR A 361 23.46 -16.05 32.28
CA THR A 361 23.59 -16.99 31.15
C THR A 361 22.33 -17.76 30.75
N THR A 362 21.43 -18.08 31.69
CA THR A 362 20.15 -18.72 31.36
C THR A 362 18.99 -18.22 32.22
N TRP A 363 17.78 -18.16 31.64
CA TRP A 363 16.59 -17.77 32.37
C TRP A 363 16.19 -18.89 33.34
N GLN A 364 15.90 -18.52 34.59
CA GLN A 364 15.59 -19.41 35.70
C GLN A 364 14.43 -18.83 36.50
N ALA A 365 13.78 -19.64 37.35
CA ALA A 365 12.64 -19.19 38.15
C ALA A 365 12.96 -18.03 39.12
N THR A 366 14.24 -17.82 39.45
CA THR A 366 14.72 -16.66 40.21
C THR A 366 14.57 -15.33 39.46
N HIS A 367 14.38 -15.37 38.15
CA HIS A 367 14.18 -14.22 37.28
C HIS A 367 12.69 -13.95 36.99
N ASN A 368 11.77 -14.66 37.66
CA ASN A 368 10.35 -14.46 37.43
C ASN A 368 9.89 -13.04 37.78
N GLY A 369 9.00 -12.50 36.95
CA GLY A 369 8.37 -11.20 37.17
C GLY A 369 8.05 -10.46 35.88
N GLU A 370 7.67 -9.20 36.02
CA GLU A 370 7.30 -8.33 34.91
C GLU A 370 8.49 -7.56 34.37
N TYR A 371 8.64 -7.58 33.05
CA TYR A 371 9.68 -6.89 32.31
C TYR A 371 9.04 -5.86 31.40
N TRP A 372 9.52 -4.62 31.48
CA TRP A 372 9.01 -3.48 30.73
C TRP A 372 9.98 -3.09 29.63
N ILE A 373 9.45 -2.89 28.42
CA ILE A 373 10.20 -2.46 27.24
C ILE A 373 9.91 -0.99 26.98
N SER A 374 10.96 -0.18 26.91
CA SER A 374 10.86 1.25 26.63
C SER A 374 11.64 1.59 25.36
N MET A 375 11.04 2.42 24.50
CA MET A 375 11.74 3.12 23.44
C MET A 375 12.58 4.25 24.04
N LEU A 376 13.84 4.35 23.61
CA LEU A 376 14.72 5.46 23.97
C LEU A 376 14.55 6.64 22.98
N SER A 377 14.87 7.86 23.45
CA SER A 377 14.69 9.07 22.65
C SER A 377 15.50 9.06 21.36
N ASP A 378 14.87 9.50 20.28
CA ASP A 378 15.49 9.81 18.99
C ASP A 378 16.25 8.64 18.36
N GLN A 379 15.85 7.41 18.68
CA GLN A 379 16.55 6.20 18.22
C GLN A 379 16.01 5.69 16.88
N VAL A 380 14.69 5.59 16.75
CA VAL A 380 14.00 5.20 15.51
C VAL A 380 13.35 6.46 14.95
N ARG A 381 13.39 6.63 13.63
CA ARG A 381 12.81 7.79 12.94
C ARG A 381 12.25 7.39 11.58
N ASP A 382 11.43 8.24 11.00
CA ASP A 382 11.02 8.14 9.60
C ASP A 382 12.12 8.66 8.64
N THR A 383 11.84 8.57 7.34
CA THR A 383 12.75 9.08 6.29
C THR A 383 12.80 10.62 6.20
N SER A 384 11.90 11.30 6.88
CA SER A 384 11.76 12.76 6.94
C SER A 384 12.48 13.36 8.15
N GLY A 385 12.93 12.50 9.08
CA GLY A 385 13.67 12.85 10.28
C GLY A 385 12.82 12.95 11.54
N ASN A 386 11.51 12.67 11.53
CA ASN A 386 10.71 12.73 12.74
C ASN A 386 11.02 11.53 13.65
N PRO A 387 11.39 11.75 14.91
CA PRO A 387 11.75 10.68 15.83
C PRO A 387 10.52 9.99 16.41
N LEU A 388 10.61 8.68 16.59
CA LEU A 388 9.67 7.91 17.39
C LEU A 388 9.75 8.38 18.85
N PRO A 389 8.65 8.82 19.47
CA PRO A 389 8.68 9.33 20.83
C PRO A 389 9.17 8.29 21.86
N ALA A 390 10.05 8.71 22.78
CA ALA A 390 10.47 7.85 23.89
C ALA A 390 9.29 7.49 24.80
N GLY A 391 9.28 6.28 25.34
CA GLY A 391 8.23 5.84 26.26
C GLY A 391 8.13 4.34 26.41
N VAL A 392 7.28 3.90 27.34
CA VAL A 392 7.00 2.46 27.57
C VAL A 392 6.12 1.95 26.44
N LEU A 393 6.58 0.92 25.73
CA LEU A 393 5.83 0.26 24.65
C LEU A 393 4.93 -0.88 25.17
N GLY A 394 5.26 -1.41 26.35
CA GLY A 394 4.55 -2.51 26.99
C GLY A 394 5.52 -3.39 27.78
N GLY A 395 5.11 -4.62 28.06
CA GLY A 395 5.92 -5.57 28.81
C GLY A 395 5.55 -7.02 28.54
N PHE A 396 6.34 -7.92 29.13
CA PHE A 396 6.13 -9.36 29.12
C PHE A 396 6.43 -9.93 30.50
N GLN A 397 6.07 -11.21 30.72
CA GLN A 397 6.39 -11.91 31.96
C GLN A 397 7.44 -12.99 31.74
N ILE A 398 8.39 -13.07 32.67
CA ILE A 398 9.13 -14.30 32.90
C ILE A 398 8.36 -15.08 33.96
N ALA A 399 7.90 -16.29 33.62
CA ALA A 399 7.03 -17.11 34.45
C ALA A 399 7.43 -18.60 34.34
N ILE A 400 8.68 -18.88 34.72
CA ILE A 400 9.29 -20.21 34.74
C ILE A 400 8.84 -20.96 35.99
N SER A 401 8.45 -22.23 35.84
CA SER A 401 7.97 -23.05 36.96
C SER A 401 9.05 -23.25 38.03
N THR A 402 8.68 -23.13 39.29
CA THR A 402 9.54 -23.51 40.44
C THR A 402 9.43 -25.00 40.80
N VAL A 403 8.51 -25.73 40.16
CA VAL A 403 8.31 -27.16 40.39
C VAL A 403 9.41 -27.93 39.68
N VAL A 404 10.09 -28.82 40.40
CA VAL A 404 11.04 -29.79 39.83
C VAL A 404 10.26 -31.03 39.42
N ILE A 405 10.33 -31.38 38.14
CA ILE A 405 9.73 -32.61 37.59
C ILE A 405 10.88 -33.60 37.44
N PRO A 406 10.92 -34.71 38.21
CA PRO A 406 12.01 -35.68 38.11
C PRO A 406 12.20 -36.26 36.70
N GLU A 407 11.11 -36.35 35.92
CA GLU A 407 11.09 -36.86 34.55
C GLU A 407 11.59 -35.87 33.50
N ASP A 408 11.74 -34.59 33.86
CA ASP A 408 12.40 -33.55 33.06
C ASP A 408 13.90 -33.60 33.38
N VAL A 409 14.61 -34.50 32.70
CA VAL A 409 15.99 -34.84 33.03
C VAL A 409 17.00 -33.85 32.45
N ASN A 410 16.55 -32.99 31.52
CA ASN A 410 17.33 -31.88 31.01
C ASN A 410 17.01 -30.54 31.72
N ASP A 411 16.00 -30.55 32.61
CA ASP A 411 15.48 -29.42 33.38
C ASP A 411 15.04 -28.24 32.51
N ASP A 412 14.55 -28.45 31.29
CA ASP A 412 14.08 -27.37 30.40
C ASP A 412 12.65 -26.88 30.72
N GLY A 413 12.00 -27.53 31.69
CA GLY A 413 10.65 -27.28 32.16
C GLY A 413 9.57 -28.06 31.41
N ILE A 414 9.93 -28.90 30.44
CA ILE A 414 9.02 -29.69 29.61
C ILE A 414 9.52 -31.13 29.52
N VAL A 415 8.74 -32.10 30.01
CA VAL A 415 9.04 -33.51 29.74
C VAL A 415 8.72 -33.82 28.28
N SER A 416 9.72 -34.18 27.49
CA SER A 416 9.60 -34.51 26.07
C SER A 416 10.43 -35.75 25.69
N PRO A 417 10.32 -36.28 24.45
CA PRO A 417 11.11 -37.42 24.03
C PRO A 417 12.64 -37.22 24.11
N ILE A 418 13.11 -35.97 24.21
CA ILE A 418 14.54 -35.69 24.42
C ILE A 418 15.03 -36.20 25.78
N ASP A 419 14.19 -36.12 26.81
CA ASP A 419 14.53 -36.54 28.17
C ASP A 419 14.79 -38.05 28.21
N VAL A 420 13.92 -38.80 27.54
CA VAL A 420 14.10 -40.25 27.32
C VAL A 420 15.44 -40.53 26.64
N LEU A 421 15.75 -39.78 25.58
CA LEU A 421 16.95 -39.99 24.79
C LEU A 421 18.23 -39.65 25.56
N GLN A 422 18.20 -38.66 26.46
CA GLN A 422 19.34 -38.31 27.30
C GLN A 422 19.71 -39.45 28.26
N VAL A 423 18.71 -40.04 28.94
CA VAL A 423 18.94 -41.18 29.83
C VAL A 423 19.45 -42.39 29.04
N ILE A 424 18.86 -42.71 27.88
CA ILE A 424 19.30 -43.81 27.02
C ILE A 424 20.74 -43.63 26.56
N ASN A 425 21.09 -42.45 26.05
CA ASN A 425 22.44 -42.16 25.56
C ASN A 425 23.47 -42.25 26.69
N TYR A 426 23.12 -41.77 27.89
CA TYR A 426 23.99 -41.87 29.04
C TYR A 426 24.23 -43.32 29.46
N ILE A 427 23.18 -44.15 29.51
CA ILE A 427 23.32 -45.59 29.78
C ILE A 427 24.23 -46.23 28.73
N ASN A 428 23.93 -46.05 27.44
CA ASN A 428 24.68 -46.67 26.34
C ASN A 428 26.15 -46.23 26.29
N PHE A 429 26.46 -45.00 26.70
CA PHE A 429 27.83 -44.51 26.78
C PHE A 429 28.61 -45.11 27.96
N ASN A 430 27.93 -45.37 29.08
CA ASN A 430 28.56 -45.81 30.32
C ASN A 430 28.34 -47.31 30.64
N SER A 431 27.65 -48.06 29.76
CA SER A 431 27.18 -49.44 30.00
C SER A 431 28.27 -50.54 30.01
N SER A 432 29.50 -50.21 30.39
CA SER A 432 30.60 -51.19 30.49
C SER A 432 30.85 -51.68 31.92
N ASP A 433 30.23 -51.11 32.96
CA ASP A 433 30.48 -51.50 34.36
C ASP A 433 29.23 -51.42 35.24
N THR A 434 29.16 -52.33 36.23
CA THR A 434 28.02 -52.49 37.15
C THR A 434 27.88 -51.30 38.10
N LEU A 435 26.70 -50.65 38.06
CA LEU A 435 26.30 -49.43 38.78
C LEU A 435 26.79 -48.13 38.13
N ILE A 436 25.95 -47.59 37.24
CA ILE A 436 26.20 -46.29 36.62
C ILE A 436 25.71 -45.20 37.57
N ARG A 437 26.58 -44.74 38.47
CA ARG A 437 26.35 -43.53 39.26
C ARG A 437 26.65 -42.31 38.37
N GLY A 438 25.69 -41.41 38.22
CA GLY A 438 25.84 -40.26 37.34
C GLY A 438 25.07 -39.02 37.77
N PRO A 439 24.82 -38.08 36.84
CA PRO A 439 24.12 -36.83 37.12
C PRO A 439 22.75 -37.05 37.78
N ALA A 440 22.45 -36.28 38.83
CA ALA A 440 21.23 -36.43 39.61
C ALA A 440 19.94 -36.20 38.80
N LEU A 441 20.00 -35.44 37.69
CA LEU A 441 18.85 -35.20 36.82
C LEU A 441 18.49 -36.42 35.97
N LEU A 442 19.46 -37.30 35.67
CA LEU A 442 19.21 -38.53 34.91
C LEU A 442 18.73 -39.70 35.79
N ASP A 443 18.79 -39.54 37.11
CA ASP A 443 18.31 -40.48 38.13
C ASP A 443 16.91 -40.04 38.58
N VAL A 444 15.92 -40.46 37.80
CA VAL A 444 14.53 -40.01 37.90
C VAL A 444 13.88 -40.52 39.18
N ASN A 445 14.21 -41.75 39.59
CA ASN A 445 13.66 -42.38 40.79
C ASN A 445 14.45 -42.06 42.08
N ARG A 446 15.63 -41.41 41.95
CA ARG A 446 16.53 -41.01 43.02
C ARG A 446 17.10 -42.17 43.84
N ASP A 447 17.31 -43.33 43.21
CA ASP A 447 17.91 -44.50 43.84
C ASP A 447 19.45 -44.51 43.74
N THR A 448 20.04 -43.45 43.19
CA THR A 448 21.48 -43.21 42.96
C THR A 448 22.10 -44.02 41.81
N ILE A 449 21.28 -44.71 41.02
CA ILE A 449 21.71 -45.55 39.90
C ILE A 449 20.93 -45.13 38.65
N ILE A 450 21.64 -44.71 37.59
CA ILE A 450 21.00 -44.45 36.30
C ILE A 450 20.81 -45.78 35.57
N SER A 451 19.56 -46.14 35.32
CA SER A 451 19.15 -47.46 34.85
C SER A 451 18.03 -47.39 33.79
N PRO A 452 17.72 -48.51 33.11
CA PRO A 452 16.55 -48.56 32.23
C PRO A 452 15.22 -48.23 32.92
N LEU A 453 15.13 -48.28 34.25
CA LEU A 453 13.95 -47.87 34.99
C LEU A 453 13.73 -46.35 34.89
N ASP A 454 14.78 -45.55 34.92
CA ASP A 454 14.71 -44.09 34.77
C ASP A 454 14.17 -43.70 33.39
N VAL A 455 14.61 -44.41 32.34
CA VAL A 455 14.07 -44.27 30.97
C VAL A 455 12.56 -44.57 30.96
N LEU A 456 12.15 -45.65 31.63
CA LEU A 456 10.75 -46.08 31.64
C LEU A 456 9.85 -45.10 32.39
N LEU A 457 10.35 -44.45 33.44
CA LEU A 457 9.61 -43.43 34.18
C LEU A 457 9.29 -42.22 33.31
N VAL A 458 10.27 -41.72 32.54
CA VAL A 458 10.05 -40.63 31.59
C VAL A 458 9.05 -41.04 30.50
N ILE A 459 9.18 -42.23 29.92
CA ILE A 459 8.24 -42.74 28.90
C ILE A 459 6.82 -42.89 29.47
N ASN A 460 6.68 -43.40 30.69
CA ASN A 460 5.37 -43.54 31.34
C ASN A 460 4.74 -42.18 31.59
N TYR A 461 5.53 -41.19 32.02
CA TYR A 461 5.08 -39.82 32.17
C TYR A 461 4.57 -39.26 30.84
N LEU A 462 5.35 -39.40 29.76
CA LEU A 462 4.93 -38.97 28.43
C LEU A 462 3.63 -39.65 28.00
N ASN A 463 3.52 -40.97 28.13
CA ASN A 463 2.31 -41.70 27.74
C ASN A 463 1.09 -41.34 28.58
N ALA A 464 1.27 -41.00 29.85
CA ALA A 464 0.19 -40.54 30.72
C ALA A 464 -0.30 -39.12 30.38
N HIS A 465 0.54 -38.31 29.71
CA HIS A 465 0.26 -36.90 29.40
C HIS A 465 0.21 -36.59 27.89
N ALA A 466 0.42 -37.58 27.01
CA ALA A 466 0.44 -37.42 25.55
C ALA A 466 -0.96 -37.24 24.91
N GLY A 467 -2.03 -37.31 25.70
CA GLY A 467 -3.43 -37.23 25.24
C GLY A 467 -4.11 -35.87 25.39
N GLU A 468 -3.49 -34.89 26.03
CA GLU A 468 -4.10 -33.56 26.24
C GLU A 468 -3.37 -32.50 25.42
N GLY A 469 -3.85 -32.28 24.20
CA GLY A 469 -3.49 -31.08 23.44
C GLY A 469 -3.96 -29.84 24.21
N GLU A 470 -3.03 -28.93 24.46
CA GLU A 470 -3.27 -27.50 24.68
C GLU A 470 -4.31 -27.14 25.77
N SER A 471 -4.01 -27.36 27.07
CA SER A 471 -4.43 -26.40 28.10
C SER A 471 -3.67 -26.54 29.42
N LEU A 472 -3.32 -25.38 29.98
CA LEU A 472 -2.70 -25.16 31.28
C LEU A 472 -3.49 -25.85 32.42
N ALA A 473 -2.98 -26.95 32.96
CA ALA A 473 -3.46 -27.49 34.23
C ALA A 473 -2.86 -26.69 35.40
N ILE A 474 -3.62 -25.71 35.89
CA ILE A 474 -3.41 -25.11 37.21
C ILE A 474 -3.81 -26.17 38.24
N TRP A 475 -2.86 -26.77 38.96
CA TRP A 475 -3.19 -27.65 40.10
C TRP A 475 -3.43 -26.86 41.39
N PRO A 476 -4.49 -27.16 42.15
CA PRO A 476 -4.71 -26.61 43.49
C PRO A 476 -3.85 -27.34 44.55
N ALA A 477 -3.68 -26.67 45.70
CA ALA A 477 -2.80 -27.01 46.82
C ALA A 477 -3.06 -28.39 47.49
N PRO A 478 -2.12 -28.91 48.32
CA PRO A 478 -1.93 -30.35 48.52
C PRO A 478 -2.80 -30.93 49.64
N GLY A 479 -3.33 -32.13 49.39
CA GLY A 479 -3.81 -33.02 50.45
C GLY A 479 -4.73 -34.12 49.95
N GLU A 480 -4.18 -35.23 49.45
CA GLU A 480 -4.68 -36.59 49.77
C GLU A 480 -3.75 -37.67 49.19
N ARG A 481 -3.49 -38.70 50.01
CA ARG A 481 -2.58 -39.81 49.71
C ARG A 481 -3.23 -40.77 48.70
N THR A 482 -2.54 -41.04 47.60
CA THR A 482 -2.90 -42.09 46.63
C THR A 482 -2.72 -43.49 47.23
N ARG A 483 -3.73 -44.36 47.05
CA ARG A 483 -3.56 -45.80 47.22
C ARG A 483 -2.99 -46.38 45.92
N HIS A 484 -1.91 -47.15 46.05
CA HIS A 484 -1.32 -47.95 44.96
C HIS A 484 -2.27 -49.08 44.51
N PRO A 485 -2.43 -49.34 43.20
CA PRO A 485 -3.09 -50.53 42.71
C PRO A 485 -2.06 -51.58 42.29
N PHE A 486 -1.66 -52.43 43.23
CA PHE A 486 -1.14 -53.77 42.92
C PHE A 486 -2.03 -54.77 43.62
N ASP A 487 -3.09 -55.20 42.95
CA ASP A 487 -3.80 -56.45 43.20
C ASP A 487 -4.69 -56.75 41.99
N LEU A 488 -4.28 -57.72 41.15
CA LEU A 488 -5.06 -58.90 40.74
C LEU A 488 -4.46 -59.59 39.48
N PRO A 489 -4.67 -60.92 39.33
CA PRO A 489 -3.77 -61.84 38.63
C PRO A 489 -4.12 -62.12 37.17
N TRP A 490 -3.10 -62.58 36.44
CA TRP A 490 -3.13 -63.06 35.06
C TRP A 490 -4.14 -64.19 34.79
N GLY A 491 -4.77 -64.14 33.61
CA GLY A 491 -5.06 -65.34 32.81
C GLY A 491 -6.54 -65.68 32.57
N ARG A 492 -7.07 -65.26 31.43
CA ARG A 492 -7.70 -66.13 30.41
C ARG A 492 -8.15 -65.30 29.20
N GLY A 493 -7.51 -65.54 28.06
CA GLY A 493 -8.07 -65.25 26.76
C GLY A 493 -8.81 -66.48 26.24
N LEU A 494 -9.88 -66.25 25.49
CA LEU A 494 -10.15 -66.77 24.15
C LEU A 494 -11.66 -66.88 23.89
N GLU A 495 -12.01 -66.48 22.66
CA GLU A 495 -13.20 -66.74 21.86
C GLU A 495 -14.30 -65.67 21.74
N GLU A 496 -14.71 -65.53 20.47
CA GLU A 496 -15.87 -64.85 19.90
C GLU A 496 -15.76 -63.36 19.52
N SER A 497 -15.39 -63.13 18.25
CA SER A 497 -16.30 -62.44 17.30
C SER A 497 -15.70 -62.42 15.88
N GLN A 498 -16.13 -63.37 15.05
CA GLN A 498 -16.28 -63.16 13.61
C GLN A 498 -17.73 -62.75 13.31
N GLN A 499 -17.90 -61.91 12.29
CA GLN A 499 -19.13 -61.24 11.77
C GLN A 499 -19.11 -59.74 12.13
N GLU A 500 -19.11 -58.77 11.22
CA GLU A 500 -19.60 -58.70 9.84
C GLU A 500 -18.74 -57.76 8.98
N LEU A 501 -18.52 -58.13 7.71
CA LEU A 501 -18.19 -57.22 6.62
C LEU A 501 -19.37 -57.22 5.64
N GLY A 502 -19.89 -56.04 5.32
CA GLY A 502 -20.62 -55.78 4.08
C GLY A 502 -21.89 -54.95 4.25
N LEU A 503 -21.85 -53.68 3.86
CA LEU A 503 -22.26 -53.22 2.52
C LEU A 503 -22.38 -51.69 2.46
N LEU A 504 -21.69 -51.13 1.46
CA LEU A 504 -22.03 -49.87 0.83
C LEU A 504 -23.33 -50.05 0.04
N GLN A 505 -24.36 -49.29 0.41
CA GLN A 505 -25.19 -48.45 -0.47
C GLN A 505 -25.86 -47.36 0.35
#